data_AF-A0A9X1C630-F1
#
_entry.id   AF-A0A9X1C630-F1
#
_cell.length_a   1.000
_cell.length_b   1.000
_cell.length_c   1.000
_cell.angle_alpha   90.00
_cell.angle_beta   90.00
_cell.angle_gamma   90.00
#
_symmetry.space_group_name_H-M   'P 1'
#
loop_
_entity.id
_entity.type
_entity.pdbx_description
1 polymer ?
#
loop_
_entity_poly.entity_id
_entity_poly.type
_entity_poly.pdbx_seq_one_letter_code
_entity_poly.pdbx_strand_id
1 'polypeptide(L)'
;MSQQLLLVEYPCDEMGRMYEPETNLIQMASIDTDMVSFFDHDELFEESVLFEDQSFEDFTRIKRLKEDRIGLALERIAAKLMQVLDSERVENLKTLQTEAEVSTLMGELQAITGAYHLIKLKRDSFAASSSTVVMLG
;
A
#
# COMPACT_ATOMS: atom_id res chain seq x y z
N MET A 1 -8.25 -11.11 -7.55
CA MET A 1 -9.03 -10.13 -6.77
C MET A 1 -8.10 -8.97 -6.48
N SER A 2 -8.51 -7.73 -6.67
CA SER A 2 -7.70 -6.57 -6.29
C SER A 2 -7.74 -6.39 -4.78
N GLN A 3 -6.59 -6.14 -4.17
CA GLN A 3 -6.47 -5.77 -2.75
C GLN A 3 -6.30 -4.25 -2.63
N GLN A 4 -6.36 -3.74 -1.41
CA GLN A 4 -6.22 -2.30 -1.16
C GLN A 4 -5.05 -2.02 -0.22
N LEU A 5 -4.28 -0.98 -0.54
CA LEU A 5 -3.46 -0.31 0.45
C LEU A 5 -4.26 0.84 1.03
N LEU A 6 -4.29 0.93 2.35
CA LEU A 6 -4.96 1.99 3.07
C LEU A 6 -3.92 2.72 3.93
N LEU A 7 -3.88 4.04 3.83
CA LEU A 7 -3.19 4.91 4.78
C LEU A 7 -4.24 5.37 5.79
N VAL A 8 -4.12 4.88 7.02
CA VAL A 8 -5.10 5.11 8.07
C VAL A 8 -4.41 5.68 9.29
N GLU A 9 -5.07 6.62 9.95
CA GLU A 9 -4.66 7.09 11.26
C GLU A 9 -5.58 6.50 12.33
N TYR A 10 -4.97 5.82 13.30
CA TYR A 10 -5.65 5.28 14.47
C TYR A 10 -5.28 6.09 15.71
N PRO A 11 -6.23 6.35 16.61
CA PRO A 11 -5.89 6.77 17.96
C PRO A 11 -4.94 5.77 18.62
N CYS A 12 -3.95 6.27 19.36
CA CYS A 12 -3.04 5.43 20.12
C CYS A 12 -2.83 5.97 21.54
N ASP A 13 -2.51 5.07 22.47
CA ASP A 13 -2.13 5.46 23.83
C ASP A 13 -0.65 5.88 23.93
N GLU A 14 -0.21 6.22 25.14
CA GLU A 14 1.19 6.60 25.42
C GLU A 14 2.20 5.47 25.13
N MET A 15 1.74 4.22 25.01
CA MET A 15 2.55 3.05 24.67
C MET A 15 2.51 2.72 23.17
N GLY A 16 1.77 3.49 22.36
CA GLY A 16 1.63 3.27 20.91
C GLY A 16 0.65 2.15 20.55
N ARG A 17 -0.20 1.70 21.47
CA ARG A 17 -1.26 0.71 21.19
C ARG A 17 -2.40 1.38 20.43
N MET A 18 -2.68 0.91 19.23
CA MET A 18 -3.71 1.44 18.34
C MET A 18 -5.07 0.80 18.65
N TYR A 19 -6.14 1.58 18.57
CA TYR A 19 -7.51 1.09 18.72
C TYR A 19 -8.46 1.73 17.69
N GLU A 20 -9.59 1.09 17.42
CA GLU A 20 -10.54 1.47 16.34
C GLU A 20 -11.86 2.04 16.87
N PRO A 21 -11.89 3.28 17.41
CA PRO A 21 -13.15 3.91 17.77
C PRO A 21 -13.86 4.48 16.53
N GLU A 22 -13.11 5.08 15.59
CA GLU A 22 -13.55 5.56 14.27
C GLU A 22 -12.34 5.58 13.32
N THR A 23 -12.38 4.84 12.21
CA THR A 23 -11.26 4.70 11.26
C THR A 23 -11.07 5.98 10.45
N ASN A 24 -9.98 6.74 10.68
CA ASN A 24 -9.65 7.91 9.86
C ASN A 24 -8.85 7.50 8.61
N LEU A 25 -9.56 7.12 7.54
CA LEU A 25 -8.95 6.80 6.25
C LEU A 25 -8.43 8.07 5.57
N ILE A 26 -7.11 8.18 5.45
CA ILE A 26 -6.44 9.32 4.79
C ILE A 26 -6.39 9.12 3.27
N GLN A 27 -5.95 7.94 2.83
CA GLN A 27 -5.81 7.62 1.41
C GLN A 27 -5.94 6.12 1.17
N MET A 28 -6.44 5.76 -0.02
CA MET A 28 -6.54 4.38 -0.48
C MET A 28 -5.98 4.25 -1.89
N ALA A 29 -5.33 3.12 -2.16
CA ALA A 29 -4.90 2.72 -3.49
C ALA A 29 -5.25 1.25 -3.74
N SER A 30 -5.90 0.96 -4.87
CA SER A 30 -6.07 -0.42 -5.31
C SER A 30 -4.76 -0.96 -5.84
N ILE A 31 -4.43 -2.19 -5.46
CA ILE A 31 -3.25 -2.91 -5.95
C ILE A 31 -3.66 -4.26 -6.55
N ASP A 32 -2.90 -4.69 -7.54
CA ASP A 32 -3.09 -5.99 -8.18
C ASP A 32 -2.41 -7.12 -7.40
N THR A 33 -2.72 -8.36 -7.77
CA THR A 33 -2.14 -9.56 -7.15
C THR A 33 -0.61 -9.63 -7.31
N ASP A 34 -0.09 -9.10 -8.42
CA ASP A 34 1.34 -9.06 -8.70
C ASP A 34 2.08 -8.20 -7.67
N MET A 35 1.54 -7.02 -7.37
CA MET A 35 2.09 -6.11 -6.38
C MET A 35 2.00 -6.71 -4.96
N VAL A 36 0.89 -7.37 -4.62
CA VAL A 36 0.76 -8.09 -3.34
C VAL A 36 1.84 -9.16 -3.21
N SER A 37 2.00 -10.00 -4.23
CA SER A 37 2.99 -11.09 -4.23
C SER A 37 4.41 -10.56 -4.07
N PHE A 38 4.68 -9.41 -4.67
CA PHE A 38 5.96 -8.73 -4.59
C PHE A 38 6.21 -8.15 -3.19
N PHE A 39 5.20 -7.57 -2.56
CA PHE A 39 5.30 -7.11 -1.17
C PHE A 39 5.50 -8.24 -0.17
N ASP A 40 4.84 -9.39 -0.40
CA ASP A 40 5.02 -10.59 0.42
C ASP A 40 6.44 -11.16 0.24
N HIS A 41 6.98 -11.19 -0.98
CA HIS A 41 8.33 -11.69 -1.26
C HIS A 41 9.44 -10.89 -0.55
N ASP A 42 9.30 -9.56 -0.52
CA ASP A 42 10.24 -8.66 0.17
C ASP A 42 9.92 -8.50 1.67
N GLU A 43 8.96 -9.26 2.20
CA GLU A 43 8.51 -9.23 3.60
C GLU A 43 8.21 -7.81 4.11
N LEU A 44 7.56 -6.98 3.29
CA LEU A 44 7.35 -5.56 3.59
C LEU A 44 6.34 -5.35 4.73
N PHE A 45 5.43 -6.29 4.94
CA PHE A 45 4.36 -6.20 5.93
C PHE A 45 4.67 -7.04 7.18
N GLU A 46 4.14 -6.59 8.32
CA GLU A 46 4.11 -7.31 9.59
C GLU A 46 2.70 -7.38 10.14
N GLU A 47 2.42 -8.41 10.96
CA GLU A 47 1.19 -8.45 11.74
C GLU A 47 1.29 -7.50 12.94
N SER A 48 0.25 -6.69 13.13
CA SER A 48 0.08 -5.84 14.31
C SER A 48 -1.31 -6.05 14.91
N VAL A 49 -1.43 -5.78 16.20
CA VAL A 49 -2.70 -5.79 16.92
C VAL A 49 -3.38 -4.43 16.75
N LEU A 50 -4.68 -4.46 16.44
CA LEU A 50 -5.58 -3.32 16.48
C LEU A 50 -6.70 -3.66 17.47
N PHE A 51 -6.78 -2.93 18.57
CA PHE A 51 -7.80 -3.17 19.58
C PHE A 51 -9.14 -2.55 19.16
N GLU A 52 -10.26 -3.13 19.57
CA GLU A 52 -11.57 -2.54 19.25
C GLU A 52 -11.77 -1.20 19.99
N ASP A 53 -11.29 -1.11 21.22
CA ASP A 53 -11.39 0.09 22.04
C ASP A 53 -10.24 0.22 23.06
N GLN A 54 -10.38 1.18 23.99
CA GLN A 54 -9.39 1.45 25.04
C GLN A 54 -9.44 0.46 26.23
N SER A 55 -10.37 -0.50 26.25
CA SER A 55 -10.35 -1.59 27.25
C SER A 55 -9.21 -2.57 26.98
N PHE A 56 -8.78 -2.66 25.72
CA PHE A 56 -7.78 -3.61 25.23
C PHE A 56 -8.17 -5.08 25.46
N GLU A 57 -9.46 -5.38 25.66
CA GLU A 57 -9.97 -6.74 25.87
C GLU A 57 -10.10 -7.50 24.54
N ASP A 58 -10.63 -6.84 23.51
CA ASP A 58 -10.86 -7.40 22.17
C ASP A 58 -9.96 -6.78 21.11
N PHE A 59 -9.51 -7.59 20.15
CA PHE A 59 -8.60 -7.14 19.10
C PHE A 59 -8.72 -7.92 17.79
N THR A 60 -8.31 -7.26 16.71
CA THR A 60 -8.10 -7.83 15.38
C THR A 60 -6.63 -7.76 14.99
N ARG A 61 -6.18 -8.68 14.14
CA ARG A 61 -4.84 -8.62 13.53
C ARG A 61 -4.90 -7.90 12.19
N ILE A 62 -4.04 -6.92 12.02
CA ILE A 62 -3.88 -6.18 10.78
C ILE A 62 -2.49 -6.44 10.19
N LYS A 63 -2.38 -6.40 8.87
CA LYS A 63 -1.08 -6.39 8.18
C LYS A 63 -0.68 -4.95 7.89
N ARG A 64 0.37 -4.45 8.53
CA ARG A 64 0.89 -3.08 8.31
C ARG A 64 2.27 -3.09 7.68
N LEU A 65 2.57 -2.08 6.88
CA LEU A 65 3.90 -1.86 6.30
C LEU A 65 4.89 -1.60 7.44
N LYS A 66 6.03 -2.30 7.43
CA LYS A 66 7.10 -2.08 8.39
C LYS A 66 7.75 -0.72 8.14
N GLU A 67 7.90 0.08 9.19
CA GLU A 67 8.46 1.44 9.10
C GLU A 67 9.89 1.45 8.54
N ASP A 68 10.73 0.46 8.92
CA ASP A 68 12.10 0.30 8.41
C ASP A 68 12.14 -0.14 6.93
N ARG A 69 11.02 -0.59 6.36
CA ARG A 69 10.91 -1.07 4.98
C ARG A 69 10.23 -0.09 4.03
N ILE A 70 9.80 1.07 4.50
CA ILE A 70 9.20 2.11 3.63
C ILE A 70 10.12 2.48 2.46
N GLY A 71 11.42 2.67 2.73
CA GLY A 71 12.41 2.99 1.69
C GLY A 71 12.49 1.90 0.62
N LEU A 72 12.65 0.64 1.06
CA LEU A 72 12.68 -0.52 0.18
C LEU A 72 11.39 -0.62 -0.64
N ALA A 73 10.22 -0.47 -0.01
CA ALA A 73 8.93 -0.52 -0.68
C ALA A 73 8.84 0.48 -1.85
N LEU A 74 9.30 1.72 -1.64
CA LEU A 74 9.31 2.75 -2.68
C LEU A 74 10.27 2.43 -3.84
N GLU A 75 11.47 1.95 -3.55
CA GLU A 75 12.44 1.52 -4.57
C GLU A 75 11.88 0.37 -5.41
N ARG A 76 11.22 -0.56 -4.74
CA ARG A 76 10.63 -1.76 -5.31
C ARG A 76 9.44 -1.46 -6.21
N ILE A 77 8.53 -0.58 -5.77
CA ILE A 77 7.42 -0.10 -6.61
C ILE A 77 7.94 0.67 -7.83
N ALA A 78 8.97 1.50 -7.66
CA ALA A 78 9.59 2.21 -8.78
C ALA A 78 10.23 1.23 -9.78
N ALA A 79 10.87 0.16 -9.32
CA ALA A 79 11.41 -0.88 -10.19
C ALA A 79 10.30 -1.60 -10.98
N LYS A 80 9.17 -1.94 -10.34
CA LYS A 80 8.00 -2.53 -11.04
C LYS A 80 7.44 -1.57 -12.09
N LEU A 81 7.38 -0.26 -11.80
CA LEU A 81 6.96 0.74 -12.79
C LEU A 81 7.87 0.72 -14.02
N MET A 82 9.19 0.74 -13.82
CA MET A 82 10.15 0.69 -14.93
C MET A 82 10.03 -0.60 -15.73
N GLN A 83 9.85 -1.75 -15.07
CA GLN A 83 9.62 -3.03 -15.75
C GLN A 83 8.37 -3.04 -16.63
N VAL A 84 7.27 -2.42 -16.17
CA VAL A 84 6.05 -2.30 -16.98
C VAL A 84 6.29 -1.41 -18.20
N LEU A 85 6.97 -0.28 -18.01
CA LEU A 85 7.29 0.66 -19.10
C LEU A 85 8.23 0.06 -20.15
N ASP A 86 9.17 -0.78 -19.72
CA ASP A 86 10.13 -1.48 -20.60
C ASP A 86 9.57 -2.78 -21.21
N SER A 87 8.31 -3.12 -20.92
CA SER A 87 7.73 -4.39 -21.38
C SER A 87 7.41 -4.39 -22.87
N GLU A 88 7.57 -5.55 -23.52
CA GLU A 88 7.19 -5.75 -24.94
C GLU A 88 5.73 -5.37 -25.20
N ARG A 89 4.85 -5.53 -24.22
CA ARG A 89 3.44 -5.12 -24.32
C ARG A 89 3.30 -3.61 -24.54
N VAL A 90 4.07 -2.80 -23.82
CA VAL A 90 4.07 -1.33 -24.00
C VAL A 90 4.67 -0.96 -25.35
N GLU A 91 5.74 -1.63 -25.78
CA GLU A 91 6.31 -1.41 -27.12
C GLU A 91 5.33 -1.76 -28.25
N ASN A 92 4.61 -2.88 -28.12
CA ASN A 92 3.61 -3.30 -29.10
C ASN A 92 2.43 -2.31 -29.17
N LEU A 93 2.00 -1.77 -28.02
CA LEU A 93 0.99 -0.72 -27.95
C LEU A 93 1.42 0.58 -28.64
N LYS A 94 2.71 0.86 -28.80
CA LYS A 94 3.12 2.04 -29.61
C LYS A 94 2.81 1.87 -31.10
N THR A 95 2.57 0.65 -31.57
CA THR A 95 2.38 0.35 -32.99
C THR A 95 0.93 0.10 -33.39
N LEU A 96 0.16 -0.62 -32.56
CA LEU A 96 -1.27 -0.89 -32.77
C LEU A 96 -1.98 -0.90 -31.41
N GLN A 97 -3.03 -0.11 -31.26
CA GLN A 97 -3.72 0.08 -29.99
C GLN A 97 -5.19 -0.30 -30.11
N THR A 98 -5.65 -1.20 -29.24
CA THR A 98 -7.07 -1.31 -28.92
C THR A 98 -7.37 -0.57 -27.61
N GLU A 99 -8.58 -0.02 -27.51
CA GLU A 99 -9.05 0.67 -26.28
C GLU A 99 -8.95 -0.24 -25.04
N ALA A 100 -9.25 -1.53 -25.20
CA ALA A 100 -9.22 -2.50 -24.12
C ALA A 100 -7.79 -2.73 -23.57
N GLU A 101 -6.79 -2.82 -24.45
CA GLU A 101 -5.40 -3.01 -24.03
C GLU A 101 -4.84 -1.76 -23.36
N VAL A 102 -5.18 -0.57 -23.89
CA VAL A 102 -4.78 0.71 -23.28
C VAL A 102 -5.42 0.86 -21.89
N SER A 103 -6.72 0.56 -21.76
CA SER A 103 -7.43 0.59 -20.47
C SER A 103 -6.81 -0.34 -19.44
N THR A 104 -6.41 -1.55 -19.86
CA THR A 104 -5.72 -2.52 -18.98
C THR A 104 -4.38 -1.97 -18.50
N LEU A 105 -3.56 -1.43 -19.40
CA LEU A 105 -2.27 -0.82 -19.04
C LEU A 105 -2.46 0.38 -18.10
N MET A 106 -3.46 1.23 -18.35
CA MET A 106 -3.78 2.36 -17.47
C MET A 106 -4.15 1.88 -16.06
N GLY A 107 -4.93 0.80 -15.95
CA GLY A 107 -5.29 0.21 -14.66
C GLY A 107 -4.07 -0.28 -13.87
N GLU A 108 -3.14 -0.98 -14.53
CA GLU A 108 -1.90 -1.44 -13.90
C GLU A 108 -1.00 -0.28 -13.47
N LEU A 109 -0.82 0.72 -14.34
CA LEU A 109 -0.05 1.92 -14.00
C LEU A 109 -0.69 2.70 -12.85
N GLN A 110 -2.02 2.78 -12.80
CA GLN A 110 -2.74 3.41 -11.69
C GLN A 110 -2.53 2.65 -10.37
N ALA A 111 -2.52 1.31 -10.41
CA ALA A 111 -2.24 0.51 -9.22
C ALA A 111 -0.82 0.76 -8.69
N ILE A 112 0.18 0.75 -9.58
CA ILE A 112 1.59 0.98 -9.24
C ILE A 112 1.80 2.40 -8.70
N THR A 113 1.31 3.41 -9.42
CA THR A 113 1.47 4.82 -9.04
C THR A 113 0.67 5.16 -7.79
N GLY A 114 -0.53 4.61 -7.62
CA GLY A 114 -1.33 4.75 -6.41
C GLY A 114 -0.62 4.23 -5.17
N ALA A 115 -0.07 3.01 -5.24
CA ALA A 115 0.73 2.44 -4.16
C ALA A 115 1.95 3.31 -3.84
N TYR A 116 2.68 3.78 -4.87
CA TYR A 116 3.83 4.65 -4.70
C TYR A 116 3.46 5.95 -3.97
N HIS A 117 2.39 6.63 -4.40
CA HIS A 117 1.94 7.88 -3.80
C HIS A 117 1.52 7.70 -2.35
N LEU A 118 0.77 6.63 -2.04
CA LEU A 118 0.31 6.34 -0.69
C LEU A 118 1.49 6.10 0.27
N ILE A 119 2.45 5.25 -0.11
CA ILE A 119 3.63 4.96 0.72
C ILE A 119 4.53 6.19 0.83
N LYS A 120 4.68 6.96 -0.25
CA LYS A 120 5.45 8.20 -0.23
C LYS A 120 4.82 9.24 0.70
N LEU A 121 3.49 9.34 0.72
CA LEU A 121 2.77 10.22 1.64
C LEU A 121 3.03 9.82 3.10
N LYS A 122 2.98 8.52 3.42
CA LYS A 122 3.38 8.00 4.75
C LYS A 122 4.80 8.45 5.11
N ARG A 123 5.78 8.26 4.21
CA ARG A 123 7.16 8.67 4.46
C ARG A 123 7.33 10.18 4.64
N ASP A 124 6.76 10.97 3.73
CA ASP A 124 7.08 12.40 3.61
C ASP A 124 6.29 13.24 4.63
N SER A 125 5.07 12.82 4.99
CA SER A 125 4.17 13.58 5.88
C SER A 125 3.94 12.93 7.25
N PHE A 126 4.15 11.62 7.40
CA PHE A 126 3.79 10.86 8.59
C PHE A 126 4.92 9.96 9.12
N ALA A 127 6.19 10.20 8.75
CA ALA A 127 7.32 9.37 9.21
C ALA A 127 7.47 9.35 10.74
N ALA A 128 7.12 10.43 11.43
CA ALA A 128 7.19 10.50 12.89
C ALA A 128 5.91 10.01 13.60
N SER A 129 4.86 9.70 12.84
CA SER A 129 3.56 9.28 13.39
C SER A 129 3.48 7.76 13.45
N SER A 130 3.49 7.20 14.66
CA SER A 130 3.26 5.77 14.89
C SER A 130 1.80 5.36 14.80
N SER A 131 0.87 6.33 14.92
CA SER A 131 -0.57 6.16 14.77
C SER A 131 -1.03 6.09 13.31
N THR A 132 -0.25 6.66 12.39
CA THR A 132 -0.56 6.63 10.96
C THR A 132 0.16 5.47 10.28
N VAL A 133 -0.59 4.48 9.83
CA VAL A 133 -0.06 3.23 9.27
C VAL A 133 -0.53 2.99 7.84
N VAL A 134 0.32 2.34 7.05
CA VAL A 134 -0.10 1.76 5.76
C VAL A 134 -0.49 0.31 6.03
N MET A 135 -1.73 -0.06 5.74
CA MET A 135 -2.24 -1.41 5.93
C MET A 135 -2.67 -2.04 4.60
N LEU A 136 -2.58 -3.37 4.56
CA LEU A 136 -3.10 -4.19 3.47
C LEU A 136 -4.52 -4.65 3.84
N GLY A 137 -5.50 -4.26 3.03
CA GLY A 137 -6.93 -4.56 3.17
C GLY A 137 -7.49 -5.43 2.05
#